data_AF-A0A2D0NF69-F1
#
_entry.id   AF-A0A2D0NF69-F1
#
_cell.length_a   1.000
_cell.length_b   1.000
_cell.length_c   1.000
_cell.angle_alpha   90.00
_cell.angle_beta   90.00
_cell.angle_gamma   90.00
#
_symmetry.space_group_name_H-M   'P 1'
#
loop_
_entity.id
_entity.type
_entity.pdbx_description
1 polymer ?
#
loop_
_entity_poly.entity_id
_entity_poly.type
_entity_poly.pdbx_seq_one_letter_code
_entity_poly.pdbx_strand_id
1 'polypeptide(L)'
;MLRYLIKRLFLFLPTLLVISLLAFGLSRCTPGDPIQCYLPDNIDGQFAMSPAQYERAYSREAKKLGWDKPAFYFRLGPAAYPDTLYRILIRGQRKNLENLIAQYGNWPQIQAYSRQLIKTHQEISQLPDSLNSDALIRIRNLPGQLHLRHNDRAITSLLDTLQYYTAQDARVNRNIGPSVQELVQRYDNIKATATPHLLYLPGFHWYGFDNQYHDWLGNFVSGDLGRSCKDGRPIFDKITDHLQWTLIINGLAILIAYLLSIPIGVYAAFYRDSRFDRITTMVLFLLYSLPSFWVATMLVIFLTNPTYGMDWFPATGLGNMGSMASFWDRFWDTAWHIVLPVFSLAYGALAFISRQMRASVLEVISSDYIRTARAKGLPENKIIWKHAFRNALFPLITLFASVFPLLIAGSVVIERIFNIPGMGLLLINSINSKDWQVVYAILMMAAVVTILGILIADVLYAVVDPRVKFGKQKK
;
A
#
# COMPACT_ATOMS: atom_id res chain seq x y z
N MET A 1 28.91 -18.80 7.65
CA MET A 1 28.23 -17.59 7.12
C MET A 1 27.45 -17.86 5.84
N LEU A 2 28.07 -18.23 4.72
CA LEU A 2 27.34 -18.45 3.45
C LEU A 2 26.15 -19.42 3.58
N ARG A 3 26.33 -20.59 4.22
CA ARG A 3 25.24 -21.56 4.46
C ARG A 3 24.08 -20.98 5.30
N TYR A 4 24.38 -20.09 6.24
CA TYR A 4 23.37 -19.42 7.05
C TYR A 4 22.62 -18.35 6.24
N LEU A 5 23.34 -17.52 5.47
CA LEU A 5 22.73 -16.54 4.58
C LEU A 5 21.84 -17.20 3.53
N ILE A 6 22.29 -18.30 2.94
CA ILE A 6 21.48 -19.10 2.00
C ILE A 6 20.22 -19.62 2.70
N LYS A 7 20.35 -20.26 3.88
CA LYS A 7 19.19 -20.72 4.65
C LYS A 7 18.21 -19.59 4.96
N ARG A 8 18.72 -18.41 5.31
CA ARG A 8 17.89 -17.25 5.62
C ARG A 8 17.19 -16.68 4.38
N LEU A 9 17.87 -16.64 3.24
CA LEU A 9 17.27 -16.29 1.96
C LEU A 9 16.14 -17.24 1.58
N PHE A 10 16.32 -18.56 1.79
CA PHE A 10 15.25 -19.53 1.61
C PHE A 10 14.09 -19.35 2.58
N LEU A 11 14.35 -18.92 3.82
CA LEU A 11 13.29 -18.59 4.79
C LEU A 11 12.53 -17.32 4.41
N PHE A 12 13.12 -16.41 3.62
CA PHE A 12 12.44 -15.20 3.17
C PHE A 12 11.46 -15.42 2.03
N LEU A 13 11.69 -16.43 1.18
CA LEU A 13 10.76 -16.77 0.09
C LEU A 13 9.33 -17.03 0.59
N PRO A 14 9.08 -17.92 1.58
CA PRO A 14 7.73 -18.12 2.09
C PRO A 14 7.17 -16.87 2.78
N THR A 15 7.99 -16.06 3.46
CA THR A 15 7.53 -14.82 4.09
C THR A 15 7.09 -13.80 3.04
N LEU A 16 7.89 -13.59 2.00
CA LEU A 16 7.53 -12.72 0.87
C LEU A 16 6.29 -13.24 0.15
N LEU A 17 6.16 -14.55 -0.03
CA LEU A 17 4.97 -15.15 -0.62
C LEU A 17 3.74 -14.85 0.24
N VAL A 18 3.78 -15.06 1.55
CA VAL A 18 2.67 -14.73 2.46
C VAL A 18 2.32 -13.25 2.41
N ILE A 19 3.33 -12.36 2.46
CA ILE A 19 3.10 -10.91 2.41
C ILE A 19 2.52 -10.51 1.05
N SER A 20 3.01 -11.07 -0.05
CA SER A 20 2.51 -10.80 -1.39
C SER A 20 1.05 -11.25 -1.55
N LEU A 21 0.68 -12.40 -0.96
CA LEU A 21 -0.70 -12.90 -0.95
C LEU A 21 -1.60 -12.00 -0.11
N LEU A 22 -1.14 -11.52 1.04
CA LEU A 22 -1.88 -10.58 1.87
C LEU A 22 -2.07 -9.24 1.15
N ALA A 23 -1.01 -8.68 0.56
CA ALA A 23 -1.06 -7.44 -0.20
C ALA A 23 -2.02 -7.55 -1.39
N PHE A 24 -1.93 -8.64 -2.15
CA PHE A 24 -2.84 -8.92 -3.26
C PHE A 24 -4.28 -9.16 -2.80
N GLY A 25 -4.48 -9.91 -1.71
CA GLY A 25 -5.81 -10.12 -1.13
C GLY A 25 -6.46 -8.80 -0.69
N LEU A 26 -5.69 -7.94 0.00
CA LEU A 26 -6.15 -6.62 0.39
C LEU A 26 -6.50 -5.76 -0.83
N SER A 27 -5.72 -5.83 -1.91
CA SER A 27 -6.04 -5.08 -3.14
C SER A 27 -7.37 -5.47 -3.74
N ARG A 28 -7.80 -6.73 -3.60
CA ARG A 28 -9.14 -7.20 -4.01
C ARG A 28 -10.27 -6.74 -3.09
N CYS A 29 -9.97 -6.49 -1.83
CA CYS A 29 -10.94 -5.99 -0.86
C CYS A 29 -11.16 -4.48 -0.97
N THR A 30 -10.38 -3.77 -1.80
CA THR A 30 -10.54 -2.32 -1.93
C THR A 30 -11.92 -1.94 -2.49
N PRO A 31 -12.56 -0.91 -1.89
CA PRO A 31 -13.79 -0.37 -2.43
C PRO A 31 -13.49 0.44 -3.69
N GLY A 32 -14.42 0.41 -4.64
CA GLY A 32 -14.29 1.10 -5.93
C GLY A 32 -13.63 0.26 -7.01
N ASP A 33 -13.89 0.62 -8.26
CA ASP A 33 -13.34 -0.09 -9.42
C ASP A 33 -12.06 0.61 -9.88
N PRO A 34 -10.88 -0.05 -9.79
CA PRO A 34 -9.60 0.59 -10.11
C PRO A 34 -9.48 0.96 -11.60
N ILE A 35 -10.27 0.33 -12.48
CA ILE A 35 -10.29 0.66 -13.91
C ILE A 35 -10.92 2.03 -14.15
N GLN A 36 -11.90 2.43 -13.32
CA GLN A 36 -12.60 3.70 -13.49
C GLN A 36 -11.66 4.90 -13.40
N CYS A 37 -10.59 4.81 -12.62
CA CYS A 37 -9.60 5.88 -12.50
C CYS A 37 -8.76 6.11 -13.76
N TYR A 38 -8.75 5.17 -14.71
CA TYR A 38 -8.06 5.33 -16.00
C TYR A 38 -9.03 5.70 -17.13
N LEU A 39 -10.32 5.80 -16.85
CA LEU A 39 -11.30 6.27 -17.81
C LEU A 39 -11.34 7.80 -17.77
N PRO A 40 -11.56 8.47 -18.92
CA PRO A 40 -11.72 9.91 -18.94
C PRO A 40 -12.86 10.32 -18.01
N ASP A 41 -12.57 11.22 -17.06
CA ASP A 41 -13.58 11.78 -16.19
C ASP A 41 -14.62 12.55 -17.01
N ASN A 42 -15.87 12.55 -16.54
CA ASN A 42 -16.89 13.50 -16.98
C ASN A 42 -16.51 14.89 -16.43
N ILE A 43 -15.52 15.53 -17.04
CA ILE A 43 -15.22 16.93 -16.78
C ILE A 43 -16.32 17.75 -17.50
N ASP A 44 -17.12 18.48 -16.71
CA ASP A 44 -18.10 19.48 -17.17
C ASP A 44 -19.28 19.00 -18.03
N GLY A 45 -19.70 17.73 -17.95
CA GLY A 45 -20.95 17.26 -18.56
C GLY A 45 -21.03 17.38 -20.09
N GLN A 46 -19.94 17.79 -20.76
CA GLN A 46 -19.89 18.07 -22.20
C GLN A 46 -19.57 16.84 -23.07
N PHE A 47 -19.04 15.76 -22.47
CA PHE A 47 -18.74 14.51 -23.17
C PHE A 47 -19.16 13.30 -22.36
N ALA A 48 -20.47 13.13 -22.14
CA ALA A 48 -20.98 11.84 -21.70
C ALA A 48 -20.67 10.82 -22.81
N MET A 49 -19.68 9.94 -22.58
CA MET A 49 -19.45 8.81 -23.47
C MET A 49 -20.76 8.05 -23.62
N SER A 50 -21.14 7.72 -24.86
CA SER A 50 -22.24 6.79 -25.07
C SER A 50 -21.95 5.47 -24.32
N PRO A 51 -22.97 4.75 -23.82
CA PRO A 51 -22.75 3.50 -23.08
C PRO A 51 -21.81 2.53 -23.83
N ALA A 52 -21.96 2.40 -25.15
CA ALA A 52 -21.11 1.56 -25.98
C ALA A 52 -19.64 2.04 -26.06
N GLN A 53 -19.40 3.36 -26.08
CA GLN A 53 -18.03 3.92 -26.04
C GLN A 53 -17.39 3.67 -24.67
N TYR A 54 -18.15 3.84 -23.58
CA TYR A 54 -17.70 3.56 -22.23
C TYR A 54 -17.28 2.10 -22.06
N GLU A 55 -18.11 1.14 -22.52
CA GLU A 55 -17.77 -0.29 -22.43
C GLU A 55 -16.51 -0.64 -23.21
N ARG A 56 -16.31 -0.05 -24.39
CA ARG A 56 -15.08 -0.24 -25.20
C ARG A 56 -13.85 0.32 -24.49
N ALA A 57 -13.93 1.52 -23.94
CA ALA A 57 -12.84 2.14 -23.17
C ALA A 57 -12.51 1.29 -21.93
N TYR A 58 -13.53 0.88 -21.17
CA TYR A 58 -13.41 0.00 -20.02
C TYR A 58 -12.71 -1.32 -20.39
N SER A 59 -13.15 -1.99 -21.45
CA SER A 59 -12.58 -3.27 -21.88
C SER A 59 -11.11 -3.16 -22.31
N ARG A 60 -10.72 -2.02 -22.89
CA ARG A 60 -9.32 -1.75 -23.28
C ARG A 60 -8.43 -1.60 -22.06
N GLU A 61 -8.84 -0.79 -21.10
CA GLU A 61 -8.07 -0.58 -19.87
C GLU A 61 -8.04 -1.83 -18.98
N ALA A 62 -9.15 -2.58 -18.91
CA ALA A 62 -9.21 -3.86 -18.23
C ALA A 62 -8.16 -4.85 -18.76
N LYS A 63 -8.05 -4.99 -20.09
CA LYS A 63 -7.06 -5.87 -20.73
C LYS A 63 -5.62 -5.43 -20.47
N LYS A 64 -5.33 -4.13 -20.54
CA LYS A 64 -3.98 -3.60 -20.24
C LYS A 64 -3.54 -3.93 -18.82
N LEU A 65 -4.48 -3.89 -17.87
CA LEU A 65 -4.23 -4.17 -16.46
C LEU A 65 -4.39 -5.67 -16.11
N GLY A 66 -4.70 -6.54 -17.07
CA GLY A 66 -4.93 -7.98 -16.86
C GLY A 66 -6.24 -8.34 -16.14
N TRP A 67 -7.18 -7.40 -15.99
CA TRP A 67 -8.45 -7.62 -15.26
C TRP A 67 -9.44 -8.54 -15.98
N ASP A 68 -9.14 -8.94 -17.21
CA ASP A 68 -9.82 -9.97 -17.99
C ASP A 68 -9.40 -11.39 -17.64
N LYS A 69 -8.42 -11.55 -16.75
CA LYS A 69 -7.95 -12.84 -16.22
C LYS A 69 -8.59 -13.18 -14.88
N PRO A 70 -8.58 -14.46 -14.44
CA PRO A 70 -8.99 -14.81 -13.08
C PRO A 70 -8.07 -14.14 -12.05
N ALA A 71 -8.62 -13.83 -10.86
CA ALA A 71 -7.86 -13.14 -9.83
C ALA A 71 -6.70 -13.98 -9.29
N PHE A 72 -6.85 -15.30 -9.25
CA PHE A 72 -5.90 -16.22 -8.64
C PHE A 72 -5.83 -17.53 -9.44
N TYR A 73 -4.83 -18.36 -9.16
CA TYR A 73 -4.59 -19.61 -9.91
C TYR A 73 -5.62 -20.72 -9.64
N PHE A 74 -6.39 -20.62 -8.55
CA PHE A 74 -7.60 -21.41 -8.34
C PHE A 74 -8.70 -20.59 -7.66
N ARG A 75 -9.93 -21.10 -7.71
CA ARG A 75 -11.05 -20.65 -6.87
C ARG A 75 -11.65 -21.84 -6.15
N LEU A 76 -11.83 -21.67 -4.84
CA LEU A 76 -12.65 -22.53 -4.00
C LEU A 76 -13.94 -21.76 -3.69
N GLY A 77 -15.09 -22.35 -3.98
CA GLY A 77 -16.39 -21.73 -3.74
C GLY A 77 -17.53 -22.67 -4.10
N PRO A 78 -18.78 -22.22 -4.07
CA PRO A 78 -19.91 -23.08 -4.43
C PRO A 78 -19.86 -23.54 -5.90
N ALA A 79 -20.28 -24.79 -6.14
CA ALA A 79 -20.35 -25.39 -7.48
C ALA A 79 -21.28 -24.61 -8.44
N ALA A 80 -22.24 -23.86 -7.90
CA ALA A 80 -23.12 -22.97 -8.66
C ALA A 80 -22.37 -21.85 -9.42
N TYR A 81 -21.18 -21.43 -8.94
CA TYR A 81 -20.41 -20.38 -9.60
C TYR A 81 -19.52 -20.95 -10.71
N PRO A 82 -19.58 -20.39 -11.92
CA PRO A 82 -18.79 -20.86 -13.05
C PRO A 82 -17.34 -20.38 -12.96
N ASP A 83 -16.51 -21.01 -13.78
CA ASP A 83 -15.16 -20.57 -14.11
C ASP A 83 -15.15 -19.32 -15.01
N THR A 84 -16.18 -19.08 -15.82
CA THR A 84 -16.18 -17.97 -16.81
C THR A 84 -16.60 -16.59 -16.29
N LEU A 85 -17.01 -16.46 -15.03
CA LEU A 85 -17.58 -15.22 -14.48
C LEU A 85 -16.61 -14.03 -14.53
N TYR A 86 -15.30 -14.29 -14.41
CA TYR A 86 -14.27 -13.25 -14.48
C TYR A 86 -14.22 -12.52 -15.84
N ARG A 87 -14.75 -13.13 -16.91
CA ARG A 87 -14.82 -12.54 -18.26
C ARG A 87 -15.80 -11.37 -18.35
N ILE A 88 -16.70 -11.23 -17.38
CA ILE A 88 -17.66 -10.13 -17.30
C ILE A 88 -16.95 -8.96 -16.64
N LEU A 89 -16.33 -8.10 -17.44
CA LEU A 89 -15.37 -7.10 -16.95
C LEU A 89 -16.03 -6.06 -16.04
N ILE A 90 -17.21 -5.57 -16.40
CA ILE A 90 -17.90 -4.51 -15.66
C ILE A 90 -18.35 -5.02 -14.28
N ARG A 91 -17.76 -4.46 -13.22
CA ARG A 91 -17.96 -4.91 -11.83
C ARG A 91 -19.43 -4.92 -11.41
N GLY A 92 -20.19 -3.89 -11.79
CA GLY A 92 -21.62 -3.78 -11.46
C GLY A 92 -22.45 -4.93 -12.05
N GLN A 93 -22.23 -5.22 -13.34
CA GLN A 93 -22.90 -6.33 -14.04
C GLN A 93 -22.51 -7.68 -13.43
N ARG A 94 -21.21 -7.91 -13.20
CA ARG A 94 -20.69 -9.13 -12.58
C ARG A 94 -21.32 -9.37 -11.21
N LYS A 95 -21.37 -8.35 -10.36
CA LYS A 95 -21.94 -8.45 -9.00
C LYS A 95 -23.44 -8.78 -9.02
N ASN A 96 -24.19 -8.26 -9.99
CA ASN A 96 -25.61 -8.61 -10.10
C ASN A 96 -25.81 -10.05 -10.55
N LEU A 97 -24.99 -10.54 -11.47
CA LEU A 97 -25.01 -11.95 -11.87
C LEU A 97 -24.58 -12.85 -10.70
N GLU A 98 -23.60 -12.44 -9.89
CA GLU A 98 -23.24 -13.13 -8.64
C GLU A 98 -24.41 -13.21 -7.66
N ASN A 99 -25.19 -12.14 -7.53
CA ASN A 99 -26.38 -12.12 -6.69
C ASN A 99 -27.50 -13.01 -7.25
N LEU A 100 -27.69 -13.06 -8.57
CA LEU A 100 -28.64 -13.98 -9.21
C LEU A 100 -28.22 -15.45 -9.04
N ILE A 101 -26.91 -15.74 -9.13
CA ILE A 101 -26.38 -17.08 -8.85
C ILE A 101 -26.63 -17.42 -7.38
N ALA A 102 -26.36 -16.49 -6.45
CA ALA A 102 -26.61 -16.68 -5.03
C ALA A 102 -28.09 -16.94 -4.70
N GLN A 103 -29.02 -16.43 -5.53
CA GLN A 103 -30.45 -16.63 -5.35
C GLN A 103 -30.96 -17.94 -5.97
N TYR A 104 -30.51 -18.28 -7.19
CA TYR A 104 -31.12 -19.36 -7.98
C TYR A 104 -30.18 -20.54 -8.28
N GLY A 105 -28.86 -20.39 -8.16
CA GLY A 105 -27.86 -21.46 -8.31
C GLY A 105 -27.63 -21.98 -9.74
N ASN A 106 -28.49 -21.65 -10.71
CA ASN A 106 -28.49 -22.21 -12.07
C ASN A 106 -27.78 -21.30 -13.10
N TRP A 107 -26.45 -21.22 -13.02
CA TRP A 107 -25.63 -20.41 -13.93
C TRP A 107 -25.97 -20.53 -15.44
N PRO A 108 -26.21 -21.72 -16.04
CA PRO A 108 -26.50 -21.82 -17.47
C PRO A 108 -27.70 -20.96 -17.92
N GLN A 109 -28.75 -20.89 -17.10
CA GLN A 109 -29.93 -20.07 -17.40
C GLN A 109 -29.66 -18.57 -17.16
N ILE A 110 -28.93 -18.24 -16.09
CA ILE A 110 -28.52 -16.86 -15.79
C ILE A 110 -27.63 -16.31 -16.90
N GLN A 111 -26.72 -17.13 -17.43
CA GLN A 111 -25.87 -16.77 -18.56
C GLN A 111 -26.69 -16.59 -19.84
N ALA A 112 -27.66 -17.48 -20.12
CA ALA A 112 -28.54 -17.37 -21.27
C ALA A 112 -29.38 -16.08 -21.23
N TYR A 113 -29.95 -15.75 -20.06
CA TYR A 113 -30.61 -14.47 -19.81
C TYR A 113 -29.68 -13.28 -20.03
N SER A 114 -28.47 -13.30 -19.47
CA SER A 114 -27.50 -12.21 -19.65
C SER A 114 -27.09 -12.02 -21.11
N ARG A 115 -26.91 -13.10 -21.88
CA ARG A 115 -26.58 -13.03 -23.31
C ARG A 115 -27.75 -12.47 -24.11
N GLN A 116 -28.97 -12.91 -23.81
CA GLN A 116 -30.17 -12.38 -24.44
C GLN A 116 -30.34 -10.89 -24.14
N LEU A 117 -30.11 -10.48 -22.88
CA LEU A 117 -30.20 -9.06 -22.48
C LEU A 117 -29.22 -8.18 -23.28
N ILE A 118 -27.98 -8.64 -23.47
CA ILE A 118 -26.99 -7.95 -24.31
C ILE A 118 -27.48 -7.86 -25.76
N LYS A 119 -28.00 -8.95 -26.32
CA LYS A 119 -28.53 -8.99 -27.69
C LYS A 119 -29.70 -8.02 -27.86
N THR A 120 -30.68 -8.04 -26.95
CA THR A 120 -31.82 -7.12 -26.96
C THR A 120 -31.37 -5.66 -26.82
N HIS A 121 -30.39 -5.38 -25.96
CA HIS A 121 -29.83 -4.04 -25.82
C HIS A 121 -29.15 -3.54 -27.10
N GLN A 122 -28.40 -4.40 -27.79
CA GLN A 122 -27.78 -4.08 -29.08
C GLN A 122 -28.83 -3.82 -30.15
N GLU A 123 -29.86 -4.66 -30.25
CA GLU A 123 -30.96 -4.48 -31.21
C GLU A 123 -31.68 -3.15 -30.97
N ILE A 124 -32.03 -2.82 -29.71
CA ILE A 124 -32.63 -1.53 -29.34
C ILE A 124 -31.71 -0.35 -29.71
N SER A 125 -30.40 -0.50 -29.55
CA SER A 125 -29.43 0.56 -29.84
C SER A 125 -29.21 0.80 -31.35
N GLN A 126 -29.49 -0.21 -32.19
CA GLN A 126 -29.35 -0.16 -33.64
C GLN A 126 -30.63 0.28 -34.37
N LEU A 127 -31.74 0.47 -33.65
CA LEU A 127 -32.98 0.94 -34.25
C LEU A 127 -32.77 2.34 -34.85
N PRO A 128 -33.19 2.58 -36.11
CA PRO A 128 -33.10 3.88 -36.75
C PRO A 128 -33.76 4.99 -35.92
N ASP A 129 -33.10 6.14 -35.81
CA ASP A 129 -33.69 7.32 -35.14
C ASP A 129 -34.97 7.81 -35.86
N SER A 130 -35.21 7.39 -37.12
CA SER A 130 -36.45 7.63 -37.86
C SER A 130 -37.69 6.92 -37.29
N LEU A 131 -37.50 5.96 -36.38
CA LEU A 131 -38.59 5.29 -35.65
C LEU A 131 -39.06 6.09 -34.42
N ASN A 132 -38.60 7.34 -34.24
CA ASN A 132 -38.83 8.23 -33.09
C ASN A 132 -40.25 8.18 -32.51
N SER A 133 -40.50 7.22 -31.63
CA SER A 133 -41.74 7.05 -30.89
C SER A 133 -41.46 7.23 -29.40
N ASP A 134 -42.42 7.77 -28.65
CA ASP A 134 -42.30 7.92 -27.20
C ASP A 134 -41.99 6.57 -26.51
N ALA A 135 -42.46 5.47 -27.11
CA ALA A 135 -42.13 4.11 -26.69
C ALA A 135 -40.62 3.82 -26.80
N LEU A 136 -39.98 4.22 -27.91
CA LEU A 136 -38.55 4.04 -28.14
C LEU A 136 -37.66 4.78 -27.12
N ILE A 137 -38.04 6.02 -26.77
CA ILE A 137 -37.34 6.81 -25.75
C ILE A 137 -37.42 6.10 -24.39
N ARG A 138 -38.59 5.56 -24.04
CA ARG A 138 -38.82 4.88 -22.76
C ARG A 138 -38.09 3.54 -22.66
N ILE A 139 -37.98 2.77 -23.75
CA ILE A 139 -37.30 1.46 -23.72
C ILE A 139 -35.77 1.56 -23.79
N ARG A 140 -35.20 2.62 -24.37
CA ARG A 140 -33.74 2.71 -24.66
C ARG A 140 -32.86 2.50 -23.43
N ASN A 141 -33.31 2.97 -22.26
CA ASN A 141 -32.56 2.91 -21.01
C ASN A 141 -32.89 1.68 -20.13
N LEU A 142 -33.97 0.95 -20.42
CA LEU A 142 -34.43 -0.18 -19.59
C LEU A 142 -33.44 -1.35 -19.56
N PRO A 143 -32.82 -1.79 -20.68
CA PRO A 143 -31.84 -2.88 -20.64
C PRO A 143 -30.61 -2.54 -19.79
N GLY A 144 -30.15 -1.28 -19.82
CA GLY A 144 -29.07 -0.82 -18.96
C GLY A 144 -29.42 -0.90 -17.46
N GLN A 145 -30.69 -0.64 -17.11
CA GLN A 145 -31.17 -0.82 -15.74
C GLN A 145 -31.27 -2.30 -15.36
N LEU A 146 -31.73 -3.17 -16.27
CA LEU A 146 -31.81 -4.62 -16.04
C LEU A 146 -30.44 -5.24 -15.72
N HIS A 147 -29.37 -4.79 -16.38
CA HIS A 147 -27.99 -5.18 -16.05
C HIS A 147 -27.55 -4.81 -14.63
N LEU A 148 -28.23 -3.83 -14.01
CA LEU A 148 -27.91 -3.28 -12.70
C LEU A 148 -28.84 -3.76 -11.57
N ARG A 149 -29.83 -4.62 -11.86
CA ARG A 149 -30.79 -5.15 -10.87
C ARG A 149 -30.65 -6.66 -10.72
N HIS A 150 -30.87 -7.14 -9.50
CA HIS A 150 -30.91 -8.57 -9.15
C HIS A 150 -32.20 -8.96 -8.40
N ASN A 151 -32.95 -7.99 -7.88
CA ASN A 151 -34.19 -8.24 -7.16
C ASN A 151 -35.30 -8.65 -8.13
N ASP A 152 -35.96 -9.77 -7.83
CA ASP A 152 -37.04 -10.34 -8.63
C ASP A 152 -38.18 -9.36 -8.95
N ARG A 153 -38.67 -8.61 -7.96
CA ARG A 153 -39.75 -7.63 -8.17
C ARG A 153 -39.31 -6.51 -9.12
N ALA A 154 -38.06 -6.06 -8.97
CA ALA A 154 -37.52 -4.99 -9.79
C ALA A 154 -37.28 -5.45 -11.24
N ILE A 155 -36.75 -6.67 -11.43
CA ILE A 155 -36.53 -7.24 -12.75
C ILE A 155 -37.87 -7.48 -13.45
N THR A 156 -38.82 -8.13 -12.76
CA THR A 156 -40.15 -8.41 -13.32
C THR A 156 -40.86 -7.12 -13.72
N SER A 157 -40.89 -6.10 -12.85
CA SER A 157 -41.48 -4.80 -13.18
C SER A 157 -40.83 -4.13 -14.39
N LEU A 158 -39.49 -4.20 -14.52
CA LEU A 158 -38.78 -3.63 -15.67
C LEU A 158 -39.04 -4.42 -16.96
N LEU A 159 -39.13 -5.75 -16.88
CA LEU A 159 -39.46 -6.62 -18.01
C LEU A 159 -40.90 -6.41 -18.48
N ASP A 160 -41.86 -6.30 -17.56
CA ASP A 160 -43.27 -5.98 -17.86
C ASP A 160 -43.38 -4.61 -18.54
N THR A 161 -42.63 -3.63 -18.04
CA THR A 161 -42.56 -2.28 -18.62
C THR A 161 -41.98 -2.32 -20.04
N LEU A 162 -40.91 -3.09 -20.24
CA LEU A 162 -40.27 -3.27 -21.54
C LEU A 162 -41.23 -3.94 -22.54
N GLN A 163 -41.94 -4.98 -22.09
CA GLN A 163 -42.92 -5.71 -22.91
C GLN A 163 -44.13 -4.81 -23.26
N TYR A 164 -44.63 -4.03 -22.31
CA TYR A 164 -45.75 -3.11 -22.50
C TYR A 164 -45.44 -2.06 -23.58
N TYR A 165 -44.33 -1.34 -23.45
CA TYR A 165 -43.97 -0.30 -24.43
C TYR A 165 -43.58 -0.89 -25.79
N THR A 166 -42.99 -2.09 -25.81
CA THR A 166 -42.71 -2.79 -27.07
C THR A 166 -43.99 -3.19 -27.80
N ALA A 167 -45.03 -3.61 -27.07
CA ALA A 167 -46.31 -4.00 -27.65
C ALA A 167 -47.17 -2.83 -28.15
N GLN A 168 -46.98 -1.63 -27.60
CA GLN A 168 -47.74 -0.43 -27.99
C GLN A 168 -47.44 0.05 -29.42
N ASP A 169 -46.22 -0.14 -29.91
CA ASP A 169 -45.82 0.30 -31.24
C ASP A 169 -45.55 -0.91 -32.14
N ALA A 170 -46.42 -1.12 -33.15
CA ALA A 170 -46.32 -2.25 -34.07
C ALA A 170 -44.99 -2.30 -34.85
N ARG A 171 -44.33 -1.16 -35.09
CA ARG A 171 -43.04 -1.09 -35.78
C ARG A 171 -41.92 -1.53 -34.86
N VAL A 172 -41.96 -1.11 -33.60
CA VAL A 172 -41.00 -1.54 -32.57
C VAL A 172 -41.19 -3.04 -32.28
N ASN A 173 -42.43 -3.48 -32.07
CA ASN A 173 -42.75 -4.89 -31.81
C ASN A 173 -42.26 -5.83 -32.94
N ARG A 174 -42.37 -5.42 -34.21
CA ARG A 174 -41.89 -6.22 -35.34
C ARG A 174 -40.37 -6.43 -35.31
N ASN A 175 -39.61 -5.45 -34.83
CA ASN A 175 -38.14 -5.52 -34.84
C ASN A 175 -37.57 -6.16 -33.57
N ILE A 176 -38.10 -5.83 -32.39
CA ILE A 176 -37.52 -6.27 -31.10
C ILE A 176 -38.48 -7.12 -30.25
N GLY A 177 -39.76 -7.25 -30.62
CA GLY A 177 -40.77 -8.00 -29.88
C GLY A 177 -40.39 -9.46 -29.60
N PRO A 178 -39.92 -10.23 -30.61
CA PRO A 178 -39.45 -11.61 -30.39
C PRO A 178 -38.31 -11.70 -29.38
N SER A 179 -37.34 -10.77 -29.46
CA SER A 179 -36.20 -10.73 -28.55
C SER A 179 -36.60 -10.36 -27.12
N VAL A 180 -37.57 -9.46 -26.95
CA VAL A 180 -38.14 -9.09 -25.63
C VAL A 180 -38.94 -10.25 -25.05
N GLN A 181 -39.75 -10.95 -25.85
CA GLN A 181 -40.47 -12.15 -25.39
C GLN A 181 -39.52 -13.26 -24.97
N GLU A 182 -38.47 -13.51 -25.75
CA GLU A 182 -37.43 -14.47 -25.38
C GLU A 182 -36.71 -14.03 -24.09
N LEU A 183 -36.42 -12.74 -23.91
CA LEU A 183 -35.80 -12.24 -22.68
C LEU A 183 -36.64 -12.52 -21.42
N VAL A 184 -37.95 -12.27 -21.50
CA VAL A 184 -38.90 -12.58 -20.41
C VAL A 184 -38.91 -14.09 -20.13
N GLN A 185 -39.03 -14.91 -21.18
CA GLN A 185 -39.03 -16.37 -21.05
C GLN A 185 -37.72 -16.90 -20.43
N ARG A 186 -36.56 -16.35 -20.82
CA ARG A 186 -35.25 -16.71 -20.25
C ARG A 186 -35.20 -16.37 -18.76
N TYR A 187 -35.80 -15.25 -18.34
CA TYR A 187 -35.87 -14.89 -16.92
C TYR A 187 -36.78 -15.84 -16.13
N ASP A 188 -37.95 -16.19 -16.67
CA ASP A 188 -38.85 -17.14 -16.02
C ASP A 188 -38.24 -18.54 -15.91
N ASN A 189 -37.45 -18.96 -16.90
CA ASN A 189 -36.71 -20.22 -16.87
C ASN A 189 -35.66 -20.26 -15.74
N ILE A 190 -35.06 -19.11 -15.36
CA ILE A 190 -34.16 -19.04 -14.19
C ILE A 190 -34.92 -19.48 -12.93
N LYS A 191 -36.13 -18.96 -12.73
CA LYS A 191 -36.96 -19.29 -11.57
C LYS A 191 -37.42 -20.75 -11.61
N ALA A 192 -37.89 -21.22 -12.76
CA ALA A 192 -38.45 -22.57 -12.92
C ALA A 192 -37.41 -23.68 -12.76
N THR A 193 -36.15 -23.43 -13.11
CA THR A 193 -35.07 -24.44 -13.10
C THR A 193 -33.98 -24.12 -12.08
N ALA A 194 -34.35 -23.43 -10.99
CA ALA A 194 -33.41 -23.07 -9.93
C ALA A 194 -32.76 -24.32 -9.32
N THR A 195 -31.45 -24.23 -9.02
CA THR A 195 -30.66 -25.29 -8.41
C THR A 195 -29.96 -24.82 -7.13
N PRO A 196 -30.69 -24.42 -6.06
CA PRO A 196 -30.08 -23.89 -4.84
C PRO A 196 -29.15 -24.89 -4.15
N HIS A 197 -29.35 -26.19 -4.34
CA HIS A 197 -28.49 -27.24 -3.78
C HIS A 197 -27.02 -27.11 -4.22
N LEU A 198 -26.75 -26.58 -5.42
CA LEU A 198 -25.39 -26.34 -5.92
C LEU A 198 -24.64 -25.23 -5.17
N LEU A 199 -25.36 -24.38 -4.40
CA LEU A 199 -24.76 -23.33 -3.58
C LEU A 199 -24.07 -23.88 -2.32
N TYR A 200 -24.39 -25.10 -1.91
CA TYR A 200 -23.82 -25.73 -0.73
C TYR A 200 -22.74 -26.76 -1.07
N LEU A 201 -22.63 -27.16 -2.34
CA LEU A 201 -21.62 -28.10 -2.80
C LEU A 201 -20.30 -27.38 -3.08
N PRO A 202 -19.15 -27.88 -2.59
CA PRO A 202 -17.86 -27.30 -2.91
C PRO A 202 -17.52 -27.53 -4.39
N GLY A 203 -17.18 -26.46 -5.07
CA GLY A 203 -16.61 -26.44 -6.41
C GLY A 203 -15.14 -26.00 -6.36
N PHE A 204 -14.33 -26.64 -7.19
CA PHE A 204 -12.93 -26.31 -7.40
C PHE A 204 -12.69 -26.00 -8.88
N HIS A 205 -12.14 -24.82 -9.15
CA HIS A 205 -11.75 -24.41 -10.49
C HIS A 205 -10.27 -24.05 -10.49
N TRP A 206 -9.50 -24.70 -11.36
CA TRP A 206 -8.09 -24.41 -11.58
C TRP A 206 -7.92 -23.54 -12.83
N TYR A 207 -7.28 -22.38 -12.68
CA TYR A 207 -7.05 -21.42 -13.76
C TYR A 207 -5.61 -21.42 -14.27
N GLY A 208 -4.69 -22.14 -13.61
CA GLY A 208 -3.28 -22.17 -13.98
C GLY A 208 -2.55 -20.88 -13.61
N PHE A 209 -1.40 -20.65 -14.25
CA PHE A 209 -0.50 -19.52 -13.94
C PHE A 209 -0.86 -18.22 -14.67
N ASP A 210 -1.78 -18.25 -15.64
CA ASP A 210 -2.26 -17.05 -16.35
C ASP A 210 -3.38 -16.35 -15.57
N ASN A 211 -2.99 -15.63 -14.52
CA ASN A 211 -3.91 -14.96 -13.60
C ASN A 211 -3.32 -13.65 -13.07
N GLN A 212 -4.19 -12.81 -12.52
CA GLN A 212 -3.84 -11.47 -12.07
C GLN A 212 -2.79 -11.44 -10.95
N TYR A 213 -2.73 -12.47 -10.10
CA TYR A 213 -1.72 -12.54 -9.04
C TYR A 213 -0.32 -12.76 -9.61
N HIS A 214 -0.18 -13.66 -10.58
CA HIS A 214 1.11 -13.95 -11.22
C HIS A 214 1.58 -12.78 -12.08
N ASP A 215 0.68 -12.13 -12.82
CA ASP A 215 1.01 -10.90 -13.56
C ASP A 215 1.47 -9.80 -12.59
N TRP A 216 0.73 -9.58 -11.51
CA TRP A 216 1.09 -8.57 -10.50
C TRP A 216 2.43 -8.86 -9.83
N LEU A 217 2.65 -10.09 -9.39
CA LEU A 217 3.91 -10.49 -8.75
C LEU A 217 5.09 -10.45 -9.73
N GLY A 218 4.88 -10.91 -10.97
CA GLY A 218 5.86 -10.88 -12.03
C GLY A 218 6.30 -9.45 -12.35
N ASN A 219 5.33 -8.54 -12.53
CA ASN A 219 5.59 -7.12 -12.76
C ASN A 219 6.35 -6.49 -11.58
N PHE A 220 5.96 -6.80 -10.34
CA PHE A 220 6.65 -6.31 -9.15
C PHE A 220 8.13 -6.77 -9.13
N VAL A 221 8.39 -8.05 -9.41
CA VAL A 221 9.75 -8.61 -9.43
C VAL A 221 10.58 -8.04 -10.59
N SER A 222 9.96 -7.73 -11.73
CA SER A 222 10.64 -7.08 -12.85
C SER A 222 10.84 -5.57 -12.67
N GLY A 223 10.35 -4.99 -11.57
CA GLY A 223 10.45 -3.56 -11.26
C GLY A 223 9.35 -2.69 -11.89
N ASP A 224 8.38 -3.28 -12.58
CA ASP A 224 7.18 -2.58 -13.04
C ASP A 224 6.14 -2.57 -11.92
N LEU A 225 6.14 -1.48 -11.15
CA LEU A 225 5.17 -1.26 -10.07
C LEU A 225 3.81 -0.78 -10.58
N GLY A 226 3.65 -0.60 -11.90
CA GLY A 226 2.47 -0.03 -12.51
C GLY A 226 2.47 1.50 -12.53
N ARG A 227 1.28 2.08 -12.75
CA ARG A 227 1.07 3.52 -12.88
C ARG A 227 0.05 4.02 -11.89
N SER A 228 0.30 5.20 -11.34
CA SER A 228 -0.65 5.89 -10.46
C SER A 228 -1.93 6.18 -11.22
N CYS A 229 -3.06 5.97 -10.55
CA CYS A 229 -4.37 6.17 -11.14
C CYS A 229 -4.82 7.64 -11.14
N LYS A 230 -3.99 8.54 -10.57
CA LYS A 230 -4.28 9.97 -10.45
C LYS A 230 -3.58 10.84 -11.47
N ASP A 231 -2.30 10.57 -11.69
CA ASP A 231 -1.44 11.36 -12.58
C ASP A 231 -0.84 10.53 -13.72
N GLY A 232 -1.14 9.22 -13.78
CA GLY A 232 -0.63 8.32 -14.82
C GLY A 232 0.89 8.07 -14.79
N ARG A 233 1.61 8.64 -13.82
CA ARG A 233 3.07 8.50 -13.71
C ARG A 233 3.44 7.08 -13.27
N PRO A 234 4.59 6.54 -13.73
CA PRO A 234 5.14 5.29 -13.21
C PRO A 234 5.34 5.36 -11.70
N ILE A 235 4.90 4.34 -10.99
CA ILE A 235 4.94 4.31 -9.52
C ILE A 235 6.39 4.22 -9.03
N PHE A 236 7.27 3.55 -9.77
CA PHE A 236 8.70 3.48 -9.45
C PHE A 236 9.35 4.88 -9.38
N ASP A 237 9.07 5.76 -10.34
CA ASP A 237 9.59 7.12 -10.36
C ASP A 237 9.05 7.94 -9.18
N LYS A 238 7.73 7.83 -8.92
CA LYS A 238 7.10 8.48 -7.76
C LYS A 238 7.72 8.02 -6.45
N ILE A 239 7.97 6.73 -6.29
CA ILE A 239 8.61 6.21 -5.08
C ILE A 239 10.04 6.73 -4.96
N THR A 240 10.83 6.71 -6.04
CA THR A 240 12.23 7.13 -6.03
C THR A 240 12.38 8.61 -5.67
N ASP A 241 11.53 9.47 -6.25
CA ASP A 241 11.49 10.92 -5.99
C ASP A 241 11.27 11.24 -4.51
N HIS A 242 10.49 10.42 -3.82
CA HIS A 242 10.14 10.60 -2.41
C HIS A 242 11.11 9.87 -1.46
N LEU A 243 11.58 8.70 -1.87
CA LEU A 243 12.49 7.85 -1.09
C LEU A 243 13.79 8.57 -0.76
N GLN A 244 14.38 9.30 -1.70
CA GLN A 244 15.62 10.06 -1.49
C GLN A 244 15.52 11.02 -0.30
N TRP A 245 14.39 11.72 -0.14
CA TRP A 245 14.21 12.70 0.94
C TRP A 245 14.03 12.01 2.28
N THR A 246 13.23 10.95 2.31
CA THR A 246 13.08 10.11 3.50
C THR A 246 14.43 9.52 3.93
N LEU A 247 15.25 9.05 2.99
CA LEU A 247 16.60 8.53 3.27
C LEU A 247 17.54 9.61 3.82
N ILE A 248 17.56 10.81 3.25
CA ILE A 248 18.40 11.92 3.71
C ILE A 248 18.02 12.31 5.15
N ILE A 249 16.74 12.56 5.39
CA ILE A 249 16.26 13.07 6.69
C ILE A 249 16.42 12.01 7.78
N ASN A 250 15.98 10.78 7.53
CA ASN A 250 16.16 9.70 8.50
C ASN A 250 17.64 9.40 8.70
N GLY A 251 18.42 9.30 7.62
CA GLY A 251 19.85 9.01 7.68
C GLY A 251 20.61 10.02 8.53
N LEU A 252 20.34 11.32 8.35
CA LEU A 252 20.90 12.37 9.20
C LEU A 252 20.44 12.27 10.65
N ALA A 253 19.14 12.01 10.89
CA ALA A 253 18.61 11.87 12.24
C ALA A 253 19.24 10.70 12.99
N ILE A 254 19.41 9.56 12.32
CA ILE A 254 20.09 8.37 12.85
C ILE A 254 21.56 8.68 13.10
N LEU A 255 22.25 9.30 12.14
CA LEU A 255 23.67 9.66 12.29
C LEU A 255 23.87 10.53 13.53
N ILE A 256 23.09 11.60 13.67
CA ILE A 256 23.15 12.51 14.83
C ILE A 256 22.79 11.78 16.12
N ALA A 257 21.72 10.97 16.11
CA ALA A 257 21.29 10.22 17.28
C ALA A 257 22.40 9.30 17.78
N TYR A 258 23.01 8.48 16.92
CA TYR A 258 24.10 7.57 17.30
C TYR A 258 25.38 8.33 17.69
N LEU A 259 25.75 9.37 16.93
CA LEU A 259 26.96 10.15 17.17
C LEU A 259 26.94 10.82 18.55
N LEU A 260 25.78 11.34 18.97
CA LEU A 260 25.63 12.00 20.26
C LEU A 260 25.33 11.01 21.39
N SER A 261 24.47 10.01 21.15
CA SER A 261 24.03 9.09 22.21
C SER A 261 25.12 8.18 22.72
N ILE A 262 26.04 7.74 21.87
CA ILE A 262 27.12 6.84 22.26
C ILE A 262 28.05 7.51 23.29
N PRO A 263 28.67 8.68 23.01
CA PRO A 263 29.47 9.38 24.00
C PRO A 263 28.68 9.71 25.27
N ILE A 264 27.46 10.22 25.13
CA ILE A 264 26.62 10.59 26.27
C ILE A 264 26.39 9.38 27.19
N GLY A 265 26.00 8.24 26.63
CA GLY A 265 25.75 7.02 27.40
C GLY A 265 27.01 6.44 28.03
N VAL A 266 28.14 6.45 27.31
CA VAL A 266 29.44 6.01 27.84
C VAL A 266 29.87 6.88 29.02
N TYR A 267 29.87 8.20 28.87
CA TYR A 267 30.28 9.11 29.94
C TYR A 267 29.34 9.05 31.14
N ALA A 268 28.02 8.96 30.93
CA ALA A 268 27.05 8.83 32.01
C ALA A 268 27.25 7.54 32.84
N ALA A 269 27.69 6.45 32.20
CA ALA A 269 27.99 5.19 32.89
C ALA A 269 29.28 5.24 33.69
N PHE A 270 30.35 5.83 33.14
CA PHE A 270 31.64 5.92 33.82
C PHE A 270 31.62 6.94 34.98
N TYR A 271 30.89 8.03 34.84
CA TYR A 271 30.65 9.01 35.88
C TYR A 271 29.30 8.80 36.56
N ARG A 272 28.96 7.55 36.84
CA ARG A 272 27.71 7.18 37.51
C ARG A 272 27.51 7.98 38.81
N ASP A 273 26.28 8.40 39.06
CA ASP A 273 25.84 9.17 40.24
C ASP A 273 26.46 10.59 40.37
N SER A 274 27.29 10.99 39.40
CA SER A 274 27.79 12.37 39.28
C SER A 274 26.66 13.35 38.93
N ARG A 275 26.95 14.65 39.01
CA ARG A 275 26.03 15.70 38.53
C ARG A 275 25.74 15.55 37.04
N PHE A 276 26.75 15.17 36.25
CA PHE A 276 26.58 14.93 34.81
C PHE A 276 25.58 13.81 34.56
N ASP A 277 25.76 12.63 35.18
CA ASP A 277 24.85 11.50 35.02
C ASP A 277 23.42 11.83 35.43
N ARG A 278 23.24 12.52 36.56
CA ARG A 278 21.91 12.95 37.04
C ARG A 278 21.22 13.95 36.09
N ILE A 279 21.93 15.00 35.66
CA ILE A 279 21.37 16.02 34.76
C ILE A 279 21.05 15.38 33.41
N THR A 280 21.99 14.64 32.82
CA THR A 280 21.79 13.98 31.54
C THR A 280 20.64 12.99 31.61
N THR A 281 20.58 12.13 32.64
CA THR A 281 19.47 11.19 32.81
C THR A 281 18.12 11.89 32.92
N MET A 282 18.05 12.99 33.67
CA MET A 282 16.83 13.80 33.79
C MET A 282 16.43 14.41 32.44
N VAL A 283 17.36 15.06 31.72
CA VAL A 283 17.11 15.66 30.41
C VAL A 283 16.66 14.61 29.39
N LEU A 284 17.37 13.47 29.31
CA LEU A 284 17.01 12.39 28.40
C LEU A 284 15.66 11.76 28.76
N PHE A 285 15.31 11.70 30.05
CA PHE A 285 14.00 11.23 30.49
C PHE A 285 12.88 12.20 30.08
N LEU A 286 13.10 13.51 30.26
CA LEU A 286 12.16 14.54 29.81
C LEU A 286 11.98 14.47 28.29
N LEU A 287 13.07 14.45 27.52
CA LEU A 287 13.03 14.31 26.07
C LEU A 287 12.26 13.05 25.65
N TYR A 288 12.56 11.88 26.21
CA TYR A 288 11.87 10.64 25.86
C TYR A 288 10.36 10.67 26.18
N SER A 289 9.94 11.47 27.15
CA SER A 289 8.54 11.59 27.56
C SER A 289 7.71 12.46 26.62
N LEU A 290 8.36 13.26 25.77
CA LEU A 290 7.68 14.17 24.83
C LEU A 290 7.35 13.44 23.51
N PRO A 291 6.10 13.42 23.05
CA PRO A 291 5.75 12.90 21.74
C PRO A 291 6.42 13.69 20.60
N SER A 292 6.98 12.99 19.61
CA SER A 292 7.72 13.62 18.50
C SER A 292 6.89 14.56 17.64
N PHE A 293 5.63 14.23 17.40
CA PHE A 293 4.71 15.11 16.70
C PHE A 293 4.47 16.41 17.48
N TRP A 294 4.34 16.33 18.81
CA TRP A 294 4.10 17.50 19.66
C TRP A 294 5.32 18.41 19.64
N VAL A 295 6.52 17.85 19.80
CA VAL A 295 7.77 18.61 19.68
C VAL A 295 7.89 19.25 18.31
N ALA A 296 7.63 18.50 17.23
CA ALA A 296 7.64 19.03 15.87
C ALA A 296 6.68 20.22 15.69
N THR A 297 5.45 20.10 16.19
CA THR A 297 4.47 21.20 16.16
C THR A 297 4.94 22.41 16.97
N MET A 298 5.53 22.20 18.15
CA MET A 298 6.09 23.30 18.95
C MET A 298 7.26 23.98 18.22
N LEU A 299 8.15 23.21 17.58
CA LEU A 299 9.26 23.77 16.81
C LEU A 299 8.75 24.62 15.64
N VAL A 300 7.72 24.18 14.92
CA VAL A 300 7.09 24.98 13.87
C VAL A 300 6.46 26.25 14.45
N ILE A 301 5.63 26.13 15.50
CA ILE A 301 4.94 27.30 16.09
C ILE A 301 5.92 28.35 16.60
N PHE A 302 6.98 27.93 17.27
CA PHE A 302 7.89 28.85 17.93
C PHE A 302 9.08 29.26 17.10
N LEU A 303 9.64 28.44 16.21
CA LEU A 303 10.91 28.75 15.54
C LEU A 303 10.78 29.21 14.09
N THR A 304 9.57 29.17 13.54
CA THR A 304 9.30 29.50 12.14
C THR A 304 8.22 30.56 11.97
N ASN A 305 7.87 31.27 13.05
CA ASN A 305 6.81 32.27 13.03
C ASN A 305 7.22 33.52 13.83
N PRO A 306 7.29 34.70 13.18
CA PRO A 306 7.68 35.94 13.86
C PRO A 306 6.71 36.37 14.97
N THR A 307 5.48 35.83 15.00
CA THR A 307 4.47 36.11 16.04
C THR A 307 4.99 35.89 17.46
N TYR A 308 5.86 34.91 17.67
CA TYR A 308 6.47 34.62 18.97
C TYR A 308 7.91 35.13 19.08
N GLY A 309 8.32 36.03 18.18
CA GLY A 309 9.63 36.67 18.17
C GLY A 309 10.78 35.82 17.63
N MET A 310 10.48 34.69 16.98
CA MET A 310 11.47 33.71 16.53
C MET A 310 11.12 33.22 15.12
N ASP A 311 11.93 33.63 14.14
CA ASP A 311 11.84 33.22 12.73
C ASP A 311 13.23 32.76 12.26
N TRP A 312 13.76 31.77 12.96
CA TRP A 312 15.14 31.29 12.76
C TRP A 312 15.24 30.25 11.65
N PHE A 313 14.14 29.52 11.43
CA PHE A 313 14.06 28.42 10.48
C PHE A 313 12.84 28.59 9.59
N PRO A 314 12.90 28.08 8.35
CA PRO A 314 11.77 28.10 7.44
C PRO A 314 10.64 27.20 7.94
N ALA A 315 9.40 27.58 7.63
CA ALA A 315 8.21 26.94 8.19
C ALA A 315 7.96 25.51 7.69
N THR A 316 7.94 25.29 6.37
CA THR A 316 7.59 24.00 5.77
C THR A 316 8.20 23.83 4.38
N GLY A 317 8.30 22.59 3.89
CA GLY A 317 8.82 22.26 2.57
C GLY A 317 10.33 22.02 2.55
N LEU A 318 10.92 22.05 1.36
CA LEU A 318 12.36 21.82 1.11
C LEU A 318 13.05 23.00 0.42
N GLY A 319 12.47 24.20 0.54
CA GLY A 319 12.87 25.37 -0.22
C GLY A 319 12.13 25.52 -1.54
N ASN A 320 12.07 26.75 -2.05
CA ASN A 320 11.46 27.06 -3.34
C ASN A 320 12.38 27.96 -4.16
N MET A 321 13.59 27.47 -4.44
CA MET A 321 14.54 28.17 -5.30
C MET A 321 14.27 27.87 -6.77
N GLY A 322 14.27 28.92 -7.59
CA GLY A 322 14.08 28.83 -9.04
C GLY A 322 15.13 27.96 -9.74
N SER A 323 14.80 27.52 -10.96
CA SER A 323 15.63 26.60 -11.76
C SER A 323 17.06 27.11 -12.03
N MET A 324 17.32 28.42 -11.89
CA MET A 324 18.61 29.08 -12.12
C MET A 324 19.50 29.25 -10.86
N ALA A 325 19.02 28.90 -9.66
CA ALA A 325 19.82 29.04 -8.43
C ALA A 325 21.04 28.10 -8.42
N SER A 326 22.16 28.57 -7.85
CA SER A 326 23.39 27.77 -7.71
C SER A 326 23.17 26.54 -6.84
N PHE A 327 23.97 25.50 -7.05
CA PHE A 327 23.94 24.30 -6.22
C PHE A 327 24.12 24.61 -4.74
N TRP A 328 25.05 25.50 -4.39
CA TRP A 328 25.35 25.83 -2.99
C TRP A 328 24.22 26.62 -2.32
N ASP A 329 23.54 27.50 -3.05
CA ASP A 329 22.39 28.24 -2.52
C ASP A 329 21.26 27.27 -2.19
N ARG A 330 20.95 26.35 -3.11
CA ARG A 330 19.96 25.30 -2.89
C ARG A 330 20.34 24.38 -1.73
N PHE A 331 21.61 24.00 -1.66
CA PHE A 331 22.09 23.14 -0.59
C PHE A 331 21.85 23.76 0.78
N TRP A 332 22.24 25.02 0.98
CA TRP A 332 22.05 25.69 2.26
C TRP A 332 20.59 25.99 2.58
N ASP A 333 19.78 26.35 1.58
CA ASP A 333 18.35 26.54 1.72
C ASP A 333 17.67 25.24 2.18
N THR A 334 17.87 24.15 1.44
CA THR A 334 17.34 22.84 1.81
C THR A 334 17.89 22.37 3.16
N ALA A 335 19.17 22.61 3.46
CA ALA A 335 19.77 22.27 4.75
C ALA A 335 19.02 22.94 5.92
N TRP A 336 18.66 24.23 5.79
CA TRP A 336 17.89 24.94 6.82
C TRP A 336 16.49 24.38 7.00
N HIS A 337 15.84 23.93 5.91
CA HIS A 337 14.52 23.30 5.96
C HIS A 337 14.51 21.93 6.64
N ILE A 338 15.61 21.16 6.57
CA ILE A 338 15.67 19.82 7.15
C ILE A 338 16.11 19.79 8.62
N VAL A 339 16.64 20.89 9.19
CA VAL A 339 17.13 20.92 10.59
C VAL A 339 16.05 20.53 11.59
N LEU A 340 14.88 21.17 11.56
CA LEU A 340 13.79 20.90 12.50
C LEU A 340 13.18 19.48 12.33
N PRO A 341 12.92 18.99 11.11
CA PRO A 341 12.54 17.60 10.90
C PRO A 341 13.55 16.59 11.43
N VAL A 342 14.83 16.80 11.13
CA VAL A 342 15.93 15.91 11.56
C VAL A 342 16.04 15.92 13.09
N PHE A 343 15.96 17.09 13.72
CA PHE A 343 15.95 17.19 15.18
C PHE A 343 14.76 16.43 15.79
N SER A 344 13.56 16.63 15.23
CA SER A 344 12.32 15.99 15.70
C SER A 344 12.37 14.45 15.66
N LEU A 345 13.16 13.88 14.73
CA LEU A 345 13.41 12.45 14.65
C LEU A 345 14.58 12.02 15.55
N ALA A 346 15.64 12.83 15.62
CA ALA A 346 16.88 12.49 16.31
C ALA A 346 16.74 12.50 17.83
N TYR A 347 16.00 13.45 18.43
CA TYR A 347 16.00 13.64 19.88
C TYR A 347 15.45 12.42 20.64
N GLY A 348 14.37 11.80 20.12
CA GLY A 348 13.76 10.62 20.73
C GLY A 348 14.68 9.40 20.65
N ALA A 349 15.29 9.18 19.47
CA ALA A 349 16.29 8.14 19.26
C ALA A 349 17.53 8.36 20.14
N LEU A 350 18.01 9.60 20.26
CA LEU A 350 19.13 9.98 21.13
C LEU A 350 18.83 9.60 22.58
N ALA A 351 17.65 9.95 23.10
CA ALA A 351 17.26 9.63 24.48
C ALA A 351 17.19 8.13 24.75
N PHE A 352 16.63 7.36 23.81
CA PHE A 352 16.55 5.91 23.91
C PHE A 352 17.94 5.24 23.84
N ILE A 353 18.71 5.54 22.79
CA ILE A 353 20.02 4.90 22.53
C ILE A 353 21.03 5.26 23.63
N SER A 354 21.02 6.50 24.13
CA SER A 354 21.95 6.91 25.21
C SER A 354 21.75 6.08 26.47
N ARG A 355 20.49 5.78 26.80
CA ARG A 355 20.13 4.96 27.96
C ARG A 355 20.54 3.50 27.76
N GLN A 356 20.32 2.96 26.58
CA GLN A 356 20.75 1.60 26.25
C GLN A 356 22.28 1.48 26.30
N MET A 357 23.00 2.48 25.77
CA MET A 357 24.45 2.51 25.83
C MET A 357 24.95 2.59 27.27
N ARG A 358 24.37 3.46 28.09
CA ARG A 358 24.69 3.56 29.52
C ARG A 358 24.50 2.24 30.25
N ALA A 359 23.37 1.57 30.04
CA ALA A 359 23.09 0.27 30.66
C ALA A 359 24.11 -0.78 30.25
N SER A 360 24.40 -0.87 28.94
CA SER A 360 25.35 -1.85 28.39
C SER A 360 26.78 -1.60 28.90
N VAL A 361 27.18 -0.34 29.06
CA VAL A 361 28.49 0.01 29.62
C VAL A 361 28.57 -0.33 31.11
N LEU A 362 27.53 -0.07 31.90
CA LEU A 362 27.51 -0.40 33.33
C LEU A 362 27.66 -1.91 33.58
N GLU A 363 27.02 -2.74 32.75
CA GLU A 363 27.18 -4.20 32.79
C GLU A 363 28.61 -4.63 32.43
N VAL A 364 29.23 -3.96 31.46
CA VAL A 364 30.59 -4.27 31.05
C VAL A 364 31.63 -3.83 32.11
N ILE A 365 31.45 -2.67 32.73
CA ILE A 365 32.40 -2.14 33.73
C ILE A 365 32.52 -3.08 34.95
N SER A 366 31.46 -3.82 35.31
CA SER A 366 31.49 -4.76 36.43
C SER A 366 32.19 -6.09 36.14
N SER A 367 32.71 -6.29 34.93
CA SER A 367 33.36 -7.54 34.52
C SER A 367 34.82 -7.69 35.00
N ASP A 368 35.25 -8.94 35.23
CA ASP A 368 36.58 -9.27 35.77
C ASP A 368 37.76 -8.81 34.90
N TYR A 369 37.58 -8.78 33.57
CA TYR A 369 38.64 -8.32 32.67
C TYR A 369 38.87 -6.81 32.78
N ILE A 370 37.83 -6.02 33.10
CA ILE A 370 37.96 -4.59 33.39
C ILE A 370 38.68 -4.39 34.72
N ARG A 371 38.31 -5.15 35.76
CA ARG A 371 39.01 -5.12 37.06
C ARG A 371 40.50 -5.46 36.91
N THR A 372 40.81 -6.46 36.09
CA THR A 372 42.19 -6.87 35.78
C THR A 372 42.93 -5.77 35.01
N ALA A 373 42.29 -5.11 34.05
CA ALA A 373 42.88 -3.99 33.32
C ALA A 373 43.22 -2.82 34.25
N ARG A 374 42.33 -2.50 35.21
CA ARG A 374 42.57 -1.47 36.23
C ARG A 374 43.73 -1.87 37.17
N ALA A 375 43.79 -3.13 37.61
CA ALA A 375 44.90 -3.64 38.43
C ALA A 375 46.26 -3.58 37.72
N LYS A 376 46.27 -3.66 36.38
CA LYS A 376 47.48 -3.46 35.54
C LYS A 376 47.87 -2.00 35.34
N GLY A 377 47.18 -1.04 35.97
CA GLY A 377 47.50 0.39 35.90
C GLY A 377 47.16 1.06 34.56
N LEU A 378 46.27 0.46 33.75
CA LEU A 378 45.83 1.10 32.50
C LEU A 378 45.06 2.40 32.81
N PRO A 379 45.28 3.49 32.04
CA PRO A 379 44.55 4.73 32.24
C PRO A 379 43.07 4.55 31.94
N GLU A 380 42.19 5.20 32.71
CA GLU A 380 40.71 5.06 32.59
C GLU A 380 40.22 5.31 31.15
N ASN A 381 40.75 6.31 30.44
CA ASN A 381 40.36 6.57 29.04
C ASN A 381 40.60 5.36 28.10
N LYS A 382 41.66 4.59 28.35
CA LYS A 382 41.97 3.37 27.60
C LYS A 382 41.05 2.23 28.04
N ILE A 383 40.69 2.14 29.32
CA ILE A 383 39.68 1.18 29.81
C ILE A 383 38.32 1.47 29.14
N ILE A 384 37.90 2.74 29.11
CA ILE A 384 36.65 3.20 28.49
C ILE A 384 36.57 2.79 27.01
N TRP A 385 37.41 3.34 26.16
CA TRP A 385 37.22 3.22 24.70
C TRP A 385 37.77 1.93 24.10
N LYS A 386 38.81 1.34 24.71
CA LYS A 386 39.44 0.13 24.17
C LYS A 386 38.84 -1.16 24.72
N HIS A 387 38.47 -1.18 26.00
CA HIS A 387 38.05 -2.42 26.68
C HIS A 387 36.55 -2.47 26.94
N ALA A 388 35.94 -1.40 27.46
CA ALA A 388 34.52 -1.40 27.79
C ALA A 388 33.62 -1.13 26.57
N PHE A 389 33.89 -0.05 25.83
CA PHE A 389 33.06 0.40 24.70
C PHE A 389 32.83 -0.69 23.65
N ARG A 390 33.89 -1.39 23.24
CA ARG A 390 33.81 -2.43 22.19
C ARG A 390 32.83 -3.55 22.54
N ASN A 391 32.77 -3.94 23.80
CA ASN A 391 31.87 -5.00 24.26
C ASN A 391 30.47 -4.46 24.59
N ALA A 392 30.36 -3.19 24.98
CA ALA A 392 29.07 -2.55 25.22
C ALA A 392 28.30 -2.21 23.93
N LEU A 393 28.92 -2.31 22.75
CA LEU A 393 28.31 -1.95 21.46
C LEU A 393 27.37 -3.04 20.90
N PHE A 394 27.49 -4.29 21.38
CA PHE A 394 26.69 -5.41 20.86
C PHE A 394 25.17 -5.17 20.90
N PRO A 395 24.58 -4.70 22.01
CA PRO A 395 23.16 -4.34 22.04
C PRO A 395 22.80 -3.20 21.08
N LEU A 396 23.71 -2.25 20.82
CA LEU A 396 23.45 -1.15 19.88
C LEU A 396 23.46 -1.62 18.42
N ILE A 397 24.27 -2.61 18.07
CA ILE A 397 24.24 -3.21 16.73
C ILE A 397 22.90 -3.90 16.48
N THR A 398 22.35 -4.56 17.51
CA THR A 398 20.97 -5.09 17.49
C THR A 398 19.94 -4.02 17.19
N LEU A 399 20.08 -2.84 17.79
CA LEU A 399 19.14 -1.75 17.54
C LEU A 399 19.34 -1.17 16.14
N PHE A 400 20.57 -1.04 15.68
CA PHE A 400 20.89 -0.54 14.35
C PHE A 400 20.29 -1.40 13.22
N ALA A 401 20.14 -2.72 13.45
CA ALA A 401 19.39 -3.62 12.58
C ALA A 401 17.97 -3.13 12.24
N SER A 402 17.25 -2.69 13.28
CA SER A 402 15.85 -2.27 13.19
C SER A 402 15.68 -0.89 12.56
N VAL A 403 16.79 -0.19 12.32
CA VAL A 403 16.80 1.15 11.75
C VAL A 403 16.58 1.12 10.23
N PHE A 404 17.08 0.09 9.52
CA PHE A 404 16.96 0.02 8.05
C PHE A 404 15.50 0.03 7.54
N PRO A 405 14.56 -0.76 8.10
CA PRO A 405 13.15 -0.65 7.72
C PRO A 405 12.58 0.75 7.98
N LEU A 406 12.92 1.35 9.13
CA LEU A 406 12.45 2.67 9.53
C LEU A 406 12.98 3.78 8.62
N LEU A 407 14.24 3.67 8.19
CA LEU A 407 14.93 4.59 7.29
C LEU A 407 14.17 4.78 5.97
N ILE A 408 13.49 3.74 5.49
CA ILE A 408 12.78 3.73 4.21
C ILE A 408 11.28 3.98 4.38
N ALA A 409 10.66 3.43 5.44
CA ALA A 409 9.24 3.64 5.71
C ALA A 409 8.92 5.13 5.97
N GLY A 410 9.87 5.88 6.52
CA GLY A 410 9.69 7.30 6.83
C GLY A 410 8.78 7.54 8.04
N SER A 411 8.62 8.81 8.39
CA SER A 411 7.69 9.23 9.43
C SER A 411 6.55 10.01 8.80
N VAL A 412 5.42 9.35 8.60
CA VAL A 412 4.20 9.95 8.03
C VAL A 412 3.84 11.25 8.76
N VAL A 413 3.96 11.27 10.09
CA VAL A 413 3.57 12.41 10.90
C VAL A 413 4.55 13.57 10.78
N ILE A 414 5.85 13.31 10.89
CA ILE A 414 6.88 14.37 10.78
C ILE A 414 6.91 14.94 9.37
N GLU A 415 6.87 14.09 8.34
CA GLU A 415 6.82 14.54 6.96
C GLU A 415 5.55 15.36 6.66
N ARG A 416 4.41 15.02 7.28
CA ARG A 416 3.19 15.81 7.15
C ARG A 416 3.27 17.17 7.83
N ILE A 417 3.82 17.25 9.04
CA ILE A 417 3.95 18.50 9.81
C ILE A 417 4.85 19.49 9.07
N PHE A 418 5.99 19.02 8.57
CA PHE A 418 6.96 19.86 7.87
C PHE A 418 6.72 19.92 6.35
N ASN A 419 5.66 19.29 5.83
CA ASN A 419 5.34 19.19 4.40
C ASN A 419 6.51 18.71 3.52
N ILE A 420 7.20 17.67 3.97
CA ILE A 420 8.33 17.07 3.28
C ILE A 420 7.79 16.04 2.27
N PRO A 421 8.19 16.09 1.00
CA PRO A 421 7.80 15.11 -0.01
C PRO A 421 8.54 13.77 0.18
N GLY A 422 8.35 13.12 1.33
CA GLY A 422 8.88 11.80 1.62
C GLY A 422 7.89 10.67 1.35
N MET A 423 8.30 9.44 1.66
CA MET A 423 7.54 8.20 1.51
C MET A 423 6.27 8.17 2.38
N GLY A 424 6.35 8.72 3.59
CA GLY A 424 5.21 8.79 4.51
C GLY A 424 4.14 9.75 3.99
N LEU A 425 4.55 10.91 3.48
CA LEU A 425 3.63 11.86 2.86
C LEU A 425 3.01 11.30 1.56
N LEU A 426 3.81 10.61 0.73
CA LEU A 426 3.32 9.92 -0.47
C LEU A 426 2.26 8.88 -0.11
N LEU A 427 2.50 8.06 0.92
CA LEU A 427 1.57 7.04 1.38
C LEU A 427 0.23 7.64 1.82
N ILE A 428 0.25 8.65 2.71
CA ILE A 428 -0.99 9.23 3.23
C ILE A 428 -1.77 9.98 2.15
N ASN A 429 -1.09 10.68 1.24
CA ASN A 429 -1.74 11.34 0.11
C ASN A 429 -2.35 10.32 -0.87
N SER A 430 -1.70 9.18 -1.08
CA SER A 430 -2.22 8.10 -1.92
C SER A 430 -3.45 7.44 -1.29
N ILE A 431 -3.45 7.23 0.03
CA ILE A 431 -4.63 6.73 0.76
C ILE A 431 -5.81 7.71 0.63
N ASN A 432 -5.58 9.01 0.89
CA ASN A 432 -6.62 10.02 0.86
C ASN A 432 -7.20 10.24 -0.54
N SER A 433 -6.35 10.19 -1.57
CA SER A 433 -6.77 10.29 -2.96
C SER A 433 -7.35 8.97 -3.51
N LYS A 434 -7.22 7.85 -2.79
CA LYS A 434 -7.60 6.49 -3.22
C LYS A 434 -6.77 5.97 -4.40
N ASP A 435 -5.48 6.34 -4.45
CA ASP A 435 -4.49 5.77 -5.37
C ASP A 435 -3.94 4.45 -4.79
N TRP A 436 -4.79 3.42 -4.79
CA TRP A 436 -4.50 2.14 -4.14
C TRP A 436 -3.30 1.42 -4.73
N GLN A 437 -3.03 1.62 -6.02
CA GLN A 437 -1.88 1.05 -6.73
C GLN A 437 -0.57 1.49 -6.05
N VAL A 438 -0.42 2.80 -5.77
CA VAL A 438 0.75 3.34 -5.07
C VAL A 438 0.82 2.78 -3.64
N VAL A 439 -0.31 2.71 -2.93
CA VAL A 439 -0.36 2.19 -1.55
C VAL A 439 0.17 0.75 -1.47
N TYR A 440 -0.29 -0.14 -2.35
CA TYR A 440 0.17 -1.55 -2.34
C TYR A 440 1.60 -1.72 -2.81
N ALA A 441 2.06 -0.89 -3.75
CA ALA A 441 3.46 -0.87 -4.16
C ALA A 441 4.37 -0.46 -2.99
N ILE A 442 4.01 0.60 -2.24
CA ILE A 442 4.75 1.04 -1.04
C ILE A 442 4.74 -0.06 0.03
N LEU A 443 3.59 -0.69 0.29
CA LEU A 443 3.47 -1.77 1.28
C LEU A 443 4.37 -2.96 0.93
N MET A 444 4.35 -3.40 -0.33
CA MET A 444 5.19 -4.52 -0.78
C MET A 444 6.68 -4.15 -0.76
N MET A 445 7.03 -2.94 -1.17
CA MET A 445 8.41 -2.45 -1.09
C MET A 445 8.89 -2.39 0.37
N ALA A 446 8.08 -1.86 1.29
CA ALA A 446 8.41 -1.80 2.71
C ALA A 446 8.63 -3.21 3.30
N ALA A 447 7.85 -4.20 2.88
CA ALA A 447 8.04 -5.59 3.28
C ALA A 447 9.38 -6.17 2.78
N VAL A 448 9.70 -5.99 1.49
CA VAL A 448 10.98 -6.42 0.91
C VAL A 448 12.15 -5.77 1.63
N VAL A 449 12.08 -4.45 1.82
CA VAL A 449 13.10 -3.68 2.53
C VAL A 449 13.24 -4.13 3.98
N THR A 450 12.14 -4.43 4.66
CA THR A 450 12.19 -4.91 6.05
C THR A 450 12.97 -6.21 6.15
N ILE A 451 12.70 -7.14 5.23
CA ILE A 451 13.41 -8.41 5.14
C ILE A 451 14.89 -8.21 4.81
N LEU A 452 15.21 -7.30 3.89
CA LEU A 452 16.60 -6.93 3.56
C LEU A 452 17.33 -6.30 4.76
N GLY A 453 16.67 -5.40 5.49
CA GLY A 453 17.23 -4.78 6.70
C GLY A 453 17.53 -5.81 7.79
N ILE A 454 16.62 -6.75 7.97
CA ILE A 454 16.81 -7.90 8.86
C ILE A 454 18.00 -8.78 8.42
N LEU A 455 18.23 -8.97 7.11
CA LEU A 455 19.39 -9.71 6.61
C LEU A 455 20.70 -8.97 6.86
N ILE A 456 20.72 -7.67 6.59
CA ILE A 456 21.88 -6.80 6.83
C ILE A 456 22.27 -6.86 8.30
N ALA A 457 21.29 -6.86 9.20
CA ALA A 457 21.51 -7.02 10.62
C ALA A 457 22.30 -8.28 10.98
N ASP A 458 21.93 -9.46 10.46
CA ASP A 458 22.65 -10.69 10.80
C ASP A 458 24.06 -10.71 10.24
N VAL A 459 24.25 -10.10 9.06
CA VAL A 459 25.58 -9.92 8.49
C VAL A 459 26.41 -9.07 9.43
N LEU A 460 25.88 -7.93 9.92
CA LEU A 460 26.57 -7.07 10.88
C LEU A 460 26.90 -7.82 12.18
N TYR A 461 25.97 -8.61 12.73
CA TYR A 461 26.25 -9.44 13.90
C TYR A 461 27.41 -10.41 13.69
N ALA A 462 27.44 -11.09 12.55
CA ALA A 462 28.49 -12.05 12.25
C ALA A 462 29.86 -11.40 12.01
N VAL A 463 29.87 -10.19 11.46
CA VAL A 463 31.11 -9.43 11.25
C VAL A 463 31.68 -8.96 12.58
N VAL A 464 30.81 -8.50 13.49
CA VAL A 464 31.27 -7.94 14.78
C VAL A 464 31.59 -9.04 15.80
N ASP A 465 30.81 -10.14 15.87
CA ASP A 465 31.11 -11.27 16.75
C ASP A 465 31.42 -12.57 15.96
N PRO A 466 32.71 -12.88 15.70
CA PRO A 466 33.11 -14.13 15.07
C PRO A 466 32.86 -15.37 15.95
N ARG A 467 32.49 -15.20 17.23
CA ARG A 467 32.10 -16.31 18.14
C ARG A 467 30.65 -16.74 17.95
N VAL A 468 29.82 -15.91 17.31
CA VAL A 468 28.46 -16.30 16.93
C VAL A 468 28.54 -17.32 15.80
N LYS A 469 28.65 -18.59 16.20
CA LYS A 469 28.61 -19.73 15.28
C LYS A 469 27.16 -19.97 14.85
N PHE A 470 26.75 -19.35 13.76
CA PHE A 470 25.49 -19.66 13.09
C PHE A 470 25.56 -21.08 12.47
N GLY A 471 25.26 -22.09 13.29
CA GLY A 471 25.20 -23.49 12.88
C GLY A 471 25.95 -24.44 13.81
N LYS A 472 25.39 -24.69 15.00
CA LYS A 472 25.39 -25.97 15.70
C LYS A 472 24.54 -25.82 16.95
N GLN A 473 23.22 -25.99 16.82
CA GLN A 473 22.49 -26.59 17.94
C GLN A 473 23.10 -27.98 18.12
N LYS A 474 23.71 -28.23 19.28
CA LYS A 474 23.93 -29.62 19.71
C LYS A 474 22.53 -30.25 19.81
N LYS A 475 22.46 -31.45 19.23
CA LYS A 475 21.28 -32.31 19.07
C LYS A 475 20.29 -32.25 20.22
#